data_AF-P41961-F1
#
_entry.id   AF-P41961-F1
#
_cell.length_a   1.000
_cell.length_b   1.000
_cell.length_c   1.000
_cell.angle_alpha   90.00
_cell.angle_beta   90.00
_cell.angle_gamma   90.00
#
_symmetry.space_group_name_H-M   'P 1'
#
loop_
_entity.id
_entity.type
_entity.pdbx_description
1 polymer ?
#
loop_
_entity_poly.entity_id
_entity_poly.type
_entity_poly.pdbx_seq_one_letter_code
_entity_poly.pdbx_strand_id
1 'polypeptide(L)' 'MGAYRYMQELWRKKKSETMRYLLRIRCWQYRQLTAIHRVSRPTRPEKARRLGYLSNEGYIIYRVRVLRGGR' A
#
# COMPACT_ATOMS: atom_id res chain seq x y z
N MET A 1 -10.44 -13.42 16.01
CA MET A 1 -9.38 -12.56 15.41
C MET A 1 -9.86 -12.09 14.05
N GLY A 2 -9.90 -10.78 13.78
CA GLY A 2 -10.38 -10.27 12.48
C GLY A 2 -9.30 -10.33 11.38
N ALA A 3 -9.72 -10.42 10.11
CA ALA A 3 -8.81 -10.49 8.95
C ALA A 3 -7.73 -9.38 8.95
N TYR A 4 -8.08 -8.17 9.38
CA TYR A 4 -7.15 -7.04 9.46
C TYR A 4 -5.95 -7.26 10.39
N ARG A 5 -6.10 -8.09 11.44
CA ARG A 5 -4.97 -8.44 12.32
C ARG A 5 -3.92 -9.24 11.57
N TYR A 6 -4.33 -10.27 10.83
CA TYR A 6 -3.41 -11.08 10.01
C TYR A 6 -2.75 -10.26 8.92
N MET A 7 -3.51 -9.36 8.26
CA MET A 7 -2.94 -8.43 7.28
C MET A 7 -1.86 -7.54 7.93
N GLN A 8 -2.11 -7.03 9.13
CA GLN A 8 -1.13 -6.23 9.86
C GLN A 8 0.13 -7.05 10.19
N GLU A 9 -0.03 -8.29 10.66
CA GLU A 9 1.10 -9.18 10.99
C GLU A 9 1.96 -9.50 9.75
N LEU A 10 1.32 -9.78 8.61
CA LEU A 10 1.98 -9.94 7.30
C LEU A 10 2.83 -8.71 6.96
N TRP A 11 2.29 -7.51 7.14
CA TRP A 11 3.00 -6.26 6.90
C TRP A 11 4.07 -5.90 7.94
N ARG A 12 4.06 -6.52 9.14
CA ARG A 12 5.18 -6.41 10.10
C ARG A 12 6.36 -7.23 9.60
N LYS A 13 6.12 -8.42 9.05
CA LYS A 13 7.15 -9.32 8.49
C LYS A 13 7.48 -9.02 7.03
N LYS A 14 7.88 -7.79 6.70
CA LYS A 14 8.19 -7.37 5.30
C LYS A 14 9.33 -8.15 4.63
N LYS A 15 10.22 -8.75 5.43
CA LYS A 15 11.35 -9.55 4.92
C LYS A 15 10.95 -10.99 4.56
N SER A 16 9.74 -11.43 4.90
CA SER A 16 9.23 -12.76 4.51
C SER A 16 9.24 -12.94 2.99
N GLU A 17 9.39 -14.17 2.54
CA GLU A 17 9.47 -14.49 1.11
C GLU A 17 8.23 -14.03 0.33
N THR A 18 7.04 -14.31 0.88
CA THR A 18 5.75 -13.89 0.30
C THR A 18 5.67 -12.37 0.13
N MET A 19 6.05 -11.60 1.16
CA MET A 19 6.04 -10.13 1.07
C MET A 19 7.10 -9.63 0.10
N ARG A 20 8.28 -10.23 0.07
CA ARG A 20 9.36 -9.82 -0.85
C ARG A 20 8.94 -10.04 -2.30
N TYR A 21 8.34 -11.19 -2.60
CA TYR A 21 7.78 -11.49 -3.92
C TYR A 21 6.71 -10.48 -4.33
N LEU A 22 5.71 -10.26 -3.46
CA LEU A 22 4.62 -9.31 -3.73
C LEU A 22 5.14 -7.87 -3.93
N LEU A 23 6.06 -7.42 -3.09
CA LEU A 23 6.64 -6.09 -3.17
C LEU A 23 7.52 -5.91 -4.40
N ARG A 24 8.20 -6.96 -4.87
CA ARG A 24 9.00 -6.92 -6.11
C ARG A 24 8.12 -6.64 -7.32
N ILE A 25 7.03 -7.41 -7.47
CA ILE A 25 6.07 -7.23 -8.58
C ILE A 25 5.42 -5.85 -8.51
N ARG A 26 4.98 -5.42 -7.32
CA ARG A 26 4.41 -4.08 -7.12
C ARG A 26 5.41 -2.97 -7.44
N CYS A 27 6.66 -3.10 -7.02
CA CYS A 27 7.69 -2.11 -7.32
C CYS A 27 7.89 -1.96 -8.83
N TRP A 28 7.95 -3.08 -9.57
CA TRP A 28 8.03 -3.07 -11.03
C TRP A 28 6.82 -2.34 -11.64
N GLN A 29 5.60 -2.72 -11.25
CA GLN A 29 4.38 -2.08 -11.75
C GLN A 29 4.37 -0.57 -11.45
N TYR A 30 4.78 -0.16 -10.24
CA TYR A 30 4.71 1.24 -9.82
C TYR A 30 5.74 2.11 -10.53
N ARG A 31 6.84 1.54 -11.03
CA ARG A 31 7.81 2.26 -11.86
C ARG A 31 7.27 2.62 -13.25
N GLN A 32 6.28 1.88 -13.74
CA GLN A 32 5.63 2.16 -15.03
C GLN A 32 4.53 3.23 -14.93
N LEU A 33 4.13 3.60 -13.71
CA LEU A 33 3.07 4.59 -13.48
C LEU A 33 3.65 6.01 -13.36
N THR A 34 2.76 7.01 -13.52
CA THR A 34 3.06 8.42 -13.28
C THR A 34 3.47 8.69 -11.83
N ALA A 35 4.09 9.86 -11.59
CA ALA A 35 4.56 10.22 -10.25
C ALA A 35 3.43 10.30 -9.21
N ILE A 36 2.26 10.79 -9.62
CA ILE A 36 1.02 10.84 -8.85
C ILE A 36 -0.02 10.04 -9.63
N HIS A 37 -0.57 9.00 -9.01
CA HIS A 37 -1.52 8.09 -9.64
C HIS A 37 -2.69 7.81 -8.69
N ARG A 38 -3.94 8.00 -9.17
CA ARG A 38 -5.15 7.69 -8.41
C ARG A 38 -5.35 6.18 -8.36
N VAL A 39 -5.52 5.62 -7.17
CA VAL A 39 -5.74 4.17 -6.98
C VAL A 39 -7.19 3.92 -6.61
N SER A 40 -7.80 2.88 -7.19
CA SER A 40 -9.19 2.50 -6.90
C SER A 40 -9.37 1.96 -5.48
N ARG A 41 -8.37 1.26 -4.94
CA ARG A 41 -8.40 0.66 -3.60
C ARG A 41 -7.08 0.83 -2.85
N PRO A 42 -7.10 0.92 -1.51
CA PRO A 42 -5.88 0.96 -0.72
C PRO A 42 -5.09 -0.33 -0.90
N THR A 43 -3.78 -0.21 -1.09
CA THR A 43 -2.85 -1.36 -1.10
C THR A 43 -2.79 -2.05 0.28
N ARG A 44 -3.14 -1.30 1.33
CA ARG A 44 -3.18 -1.73 2.73
C ARG A 44 -4.52 -1.32 3.35
N PRO A 45 -5.61 -2.08 3.14
CA PRO A 45 -6.92 -1.71 3.67
C PRO A 45 -6.93 -1.66 5.20
N GLU A 46 -6.16 -2.52 5.87
CA GLU A 46 -6.04 -2.54 7.33
C GLU A 46 -5.40 -1.26 7.89
N LYS A 47 -4.37 -0.75 7.20
CA LYS A 47 -3.71 0.50 7.58
C LYS A 47 -4.57 1.71 7.21
N ALA A 48 -5.20 1.69 6.04
CA ALA A 48 -6.08 2.76 5.60
C ALA A 48 -7.24 2.96 6.57
N ARG A 49 -7.94 1.89 6.97
CA ARG A 49 -9.02 1.92 7.95
C ARG A 49 -8.58 2.54 9.28
N ARG A 50 -7.38 2.20 9.76
CA ARG A 50 -6.81 2.79 10.99
C ARG A 50 -6.54 4.29 10.88
N LEU A 51 -6.22 4.77 9.68
CA LEU A 51 -5.99 6.18 9.40
C LEU A 51 -7.28 6.96 9.09
N GLY A 52 -8.46 6.34 9.27
CA GLY A 52 -9.75 6.99 9.06
C GLY A 52 -10.32 6.85 7.65
N TYR A 53 -9.71 6.04 6.77
CA TYR A 53 -10.33 5.73 5.48
C TYR A 53 -11.61 4.90 5.67
N LEU A 54 -12.71 5.37 5.10
CA LEU A 54 -13.94 4.62 4.95
C LEU A 54 -14.18 4.30 3.48
N SER A 55 -14.88 3.20 3.20
CA SER A 55 -15.25 2.78 1.83
C SER A 55 -16.48 3.53 1.30
N ASN A 56 -16.67 4.78 1.74
CA ASN A 56 -17.78 5.63 1.34
C ASN A 56 -17.35 6.58 0.24
N GLU A 57 -18.33 7.12 -0.49
CA GLU A 57 -18.09 8.18 -1.47
C GLU A 57 -17.44 9.40 -0.78
N GLY A 58 -16.57 10.10 -1.52
CA GLY A 58 -15.76 11.20 -1.00
C GLY A 58 -14.35 10.81 -0.54
N TYR A 59 -14.09 9.54 -0.20
CA TYR A 59 -12.73 9.08 0.14
C TYR A 59 -11.95 8.65 -1.10
N ILE A 60 -10.83 9.33 -1.38
CA ILE A 60 -9.96 9.02 -2.53
C ILE A 60 -8.55 8.69 -2.05
N ILE A 61 -7.91 7.74 -2.71
CA ILE A 61 -6.54 7.34 -2.42
C ILE A 61 -5.66 7.62 -3.63
N TYR A 62 -4.60 8.38 -3.40
CA TYR A 62 -3.53 8.58 -4.37
C TYR A 62 -2.27 7.83 -3.93
N ARG A 63 -1.52 7.36 -4.92
CA ARG A 63 -0.17 6.84 -4.76
C ARG A 63 0.80 7.85 -5.33
N VAL A 64 1.80 8.21 -4.54
CA VAL A 64 2.83 9.18 -4.91
C VAL A 64 4.20 8.54 -4.73
N ARG A 65 5.09 8.74 -5.72
CA ARG A 65 6.51 8.38 -5.58
C ARG A 65 7.33 9.63 -5.24
N VAL A 66 8.30 9.47 -4.35
CA VAL A 66 9.30 10.49 -4.01
C VAL A 66 10.67 9.87 -4.23
N LEU A 67 11.60 10.64 -4.79
CA LEU A 67 12.98 10.19 -5.00
C LEU A 67 13.64 9.93 -3.64
N ARG A 68 14.43 8.86 -3.54
CA ARG A 68 15.25 8.61 -2.35
C ARG A 68 16.56 9.38 -2.50
N GLY A 69 17.04 9.99 -1.41
CA GLY A 69 18.26 10.81 -1.40
C GLY A 69 18.07 12.09 -0.56
N GLY A 70 19.13 12.89 -0.44
CA GLY A 70 19.05 14.26 0.06
C GLY A 70 18.48 15.20 -1.01
N ARG A 71 18.20 16.45 -0.62
CA ARG A 71 18.06 17.56 -1.57
C ARG A 71 19.44 17.99 -2.02
#